data_AF-A0A945QP93-F1
#
_entry.id   AF-A0A945QP93-F1
#
_cell.length_a   1.000
_cell.length_b   1.000
_cell.length_c   1.000
_cell.angle_alpha   90.00
_cell.angle_beta   90.00
_cell.angle_gamma   90.00
#
_symmetry.space_group_name_H-M   'P 1'
#
loop_
_entity.id
_entity.type
_entity.pdbx_description
1 polymer ?
#
loop_
_entity_poly.entity_id
_entity_poly.type
_entity_poly.pdbx_seq_one_letter_code
_entity_poly.pdbx_strand_id
1 'polypeptide(L)'
;MKNLLILLFIPLLGVSQVSYKDVMSINSEDTFKKVVIENGYEFDSVDEEGWISYGFNIVRDSIEGNKSSKWGIYNQNDGKFTFQFNRRTLLGEFFGTEDDTSENPYDKIIKDIKKNCKYYKIINYNGIDYVSYSCSESTYKGKIGFVVSEGVGLIRHFPNPE
;
A
#
# COMPACT_ATOMS: atom_id res chain seq x y z
N MET A 1 48.82 4.95 15.32
CA MET A 1 48.03 3.71 15.12
C MET A 1 46.71 4.11 14.49
N LYS A 2 46.31 3.33 13.50
CA LYS A 2 45.33 3.63 12.46
C LYS A 2 43.92 3.68 13.08
N ASN A 3 43.35 4.88 13.22
CA ASN A 3 41.97 5.04 13.69
C ASN A 3 41.03 4.36 12.69
N LEU A 4 40.47 3.24 13.12
CA LEU A 4 39.58 2.38 12.36
C LEU A 4 38.27 3.13 12.11
N LEU A 5 38.15 3.76 10.95
CA LEU A 5 36.86 4.17 10.41
C LEU A 5 36.06 2.89 10.14
N ILE A 6 35.23 2.49 11.11
CA ILE A 6 34.17 1.51 10.87
C ILE A 6 33.15 2.24 9.99
N LEU A 7 33.31 2.15 8.67
CA LEU A 7 32.20 2.34 7.77
C LEU A 7 31.19 1.25 8.13
N LEU A 8 30.14 1.63 8.86
CA LEU A 8 28.90 0.88 8.83
C LEU A 8 28.50 0.86 7.35
N PHE A 9 28.75 -0.26 6.67
CA PHE A 9 27.97 -0.65 5.51
C PHE A 9 26.55 -0.83 6.03
N ILE A 10 25.84 0.29 6.23
CA ILE A 10 24.39 0.27 6.30
C ILE A 10 24.04 -0.27 4.93
N PRO A 11 23.45 -1.48 4.84
CA PRO A 11 23.01 -1.94 3.56
C PRO A 11 21.96 -0.90 3.14
N LEU A 12 22.27 -0.12 2.10
CA LEU A 12 21.30 0.67 1.34
C LEU A 12 20.38 -0.32 0.62
N LEU A 13 19.75 -1.24 1.36
CA LEU A 13 18.51 -1.87 0.94
C LEU A 13 17.55 -0.69 0.90
N GLY A 14 17.43 -0.15 -0.32
CA GLY A 14 16.68 1.05 -0.63
C GLY A 14 15.35 1.00 0.08
N VAL A 15 14.95 2.16 0.61
CA VAL A 15 13.73 2.38 1.39
C VAL A 15 12.57 1.61 0.77
N SER A 16 12.26 0.44 1.35
CA SER A 16 11.21 -0.47 0.89
C SER A 16 9.86 0.21 1.13
N GLN A 17 9.40 0.92 0.10
CA GLN A 17 8.23 1.77 0.19
C GLN A 17 7.62 1.96 -1.19
N VAL A 18 6.48 1.31 -1.40
CA VAL A 18 5.63 1.54 -2.57
C VAL A 18 5.42 3.04 -2.76
N SER A 19 5.70 3.52 -3.97
CA SER A 19 5.60 4.92 -4.37
C SER A 19 4.39 5.17 -5.26
N TYR A 20 4.09 6.44 -5.51
CA TYR A 20 3.08 6.83 -6.50
C TYR A 20 3.34 6.22 -7.88
N LYS A 21 4.58 6.23 -8.36
CA LYS A 21 4.96 5.66 -9.65
C LYS A 21 4.72 4.15 -9.70
N ASP A 22 5.00 3.47 -8.60
CA ASP A 22 4.73 2.03 -8.48
C ASP A 22 3.23 1.77 -8.61
N VAL A 23 2.39 2.50 -7.86
CA VAL A 23 0.93 2.40 -7.96
C VAL A 23 0.45 2.66 -9.39
N MET A 24 0.98 3.70 -10.06
CA MET A 24 0.61 4.03 -11.44
C MET A 24 1.07 2.98 -12.47
N SER A 25 2.07 2.15 -12.15
CA SER A 25 2.66 1.17 -13.07
C SER A 25 1.91 -0.16 -13.17
N ILE A 26 1.03 -0.46 -12.20
CA ILE A 26 0.35 -1.76 -12.07
C ILE A 26 -0.78 -1.90 -13.09
N ASN A 27 -0.61 -2.71 -14.12
CA ASN A 27 -1.64 -3.02 -15.13
C ASN A 27 -1.91 -4.52 -15.29
N SER A 28 -1.29 -5.35 -14.48
CA SER A 28 -1.36 -6.81 -14.54
C SER A 28 -0.94 -7.42 -13.21
N GLU A 29 -1.21 -8.72 -13.05
CA GLU A 29 -0.71 -9.50 -11.92
C GLU A 29 0.82 -9.49 -11.84
N ASP A 30 1.49 -9.59 -13.00
CA ASP A 30 2.95 -9.58 -13.09
C ASP A 30 3.55 -8.25 -12.63
N THR A 31 2.99 -7.13 -13.09
CA THR A 31 3.45 -5.79 -12.67
C THR A 31 3.14 -5.51 -11.21
N PHE A 32 2.00 -5.98 -10.69
CA PHE A 32 1.70 -5.95 -9.26
C PHE A 32 2.74 -6.73 -8.45
N LYS A 33 3.01 -8.00 -8.81
CA LYS A 33 4.00 -8.85 -8.14
C LYS A 33 5.38 -8.22 -8.15
N LYS A 34 5.80 -7.68 -9.30
CA LYS A 34 7.06 -6.94 -9.43
C LYS A 34 7.13 -5.79 -8.43
N VAL A 35 6.10 -4.93 -8.38
CA VAL A 35 6.05 -3.79 -7.46
C VAL A 35 6.21 -4.23 -6.01
N VAL A 36 5.44 -5.23 -5.56
CA VAL A 36 5.47 -5.64 -4.15
C VAL A 36 6.77 -6.36 -3.78
N ILE A 37 7.33 -7.19 -4.67
CA ILE A 37 8.60 -7.90 -4.44
C ILE A 37 9.78 -6.94 -4.42
N GLU A 38 9.89 -6.02 -5.39
CA GLU A 38 10.96 -5.02 -5.42
C GLU A 38 10.87 -4.05 -4.22
N ASN A 39 9.67 -3.86 -3.67
CA ASN A 39 9.44 -3.11 -2.44
C ASN A 39 9.48 -3.99 -1.17
N GLY A 40 10.04 -5.20 -1.21
CA GLY A 40 10.37 -5.98 -0.02
C GLY A 40 9.17 -6.61 0.72
N TYR A 41 8.03 -6.76 0.05
CA TYR A 41 6.91 -7.53 0.60
C TYR A 41 7.16 -9.02 0.36
N GLU A 42 6.69 -9.85 1.29
CA GLU A 42 6.71 -11.31 1.18
C GLU A 42 5.33 -11.84 0.82
N PHE A 43 5.31 -12.97 0.09
CA PHE A 43 4.07 -13.65 -0.26
C PHE A 43 3.36 -14.17 1.00
N ASP A 44 2.06 -13.95 1.06
CA ASP A 44 1.21 -14.44 2.14
C ASP A 44 0.36 -15.63 1.72
N SER A 45 -0.55 -15.39 0.78
CA SER A 45 -1.61 -16.32 0.42
C SER A 45 -2.24 -16.00 -0.94
N VAL A 46 -2.95 -16.98 -1.48
CA VAL A 46 -3.96 -16.81 -2.52
C VAL A 46 -5.25 -17.42 -1.98
N ASP A 47 -6.34 -16.67 -1.96
CA ASP A 47 -7.64 -17.18 -1.50
C ASP A 47 -8.46 -17.82 -2.65
N GLU A 48 -9.59 -18.45 -2.29
CA GLU A 48 -10.47 -19.13 -3.25
C GLU A 48 -11.13 -18.18 -4.26
N GLU A 49 -11.19 -16.88 -3.97
CA GLU A 49 -11.71 -15.84 -4.85
C GLU A 49 -10.63 -15.23 -5.76
N GLY A 50 -9.41 -15.76 -5.71
CA GLY A 50 -8.29 -15.31 -6.53
C GLY A 50 -7.66 -14.00 -6.04
N TRP A 51 -7.80 -13.64 -4.76
CA TRP A 51 -7.02 -12.55 -4.17
C TRP A 51 -5.63 -13.05 -3.76
N ILE A 52 -4.61 -12.46 -4.36
CA ILE A 52 -3.21 -12.66 -3.99
C ILE A 52 -2.82 -11.59 -2.97
N SER A 53 -2.28 -12.03 -1.84
CA SER A 53 -1.83 -11.14 -0.76
C SER A 53 -0.31 -11.22 -0.56
N TYR A 54 0.29 -10.04 -0.41
CA TYR A 54 1.68 -9.84 -0.01
C TYR A 54 1.72 -8.89 1.18
N GLY A 55 2.53 -9.20 2.19
CA GLY A 55 2.66 -8.39 3.40
C GLY A 55 4.10 -7.99 3.66
N PHE A 56 4.30 -6.88 4.37
CA PHE A 56 5.63 -6.41 4.77
C PHE A 56 5.96 -6.87 6.19
N ASN A 57 7.04 -7.65 6.38
CA ASN A 57 7.43 -8.26 7.67
C ASN A 57 6.26 -8.98 8.34
N ILE A 58 5.73 -10.02 7.68
CA ILE A 58 4.52 -10.70 8.16
C ILE A 58 4.80 -11.42 9.48
N VAL A 59 3.98 -11.15 10.48
CA VAL A 59 3.90 -11.94 11.70
C VAL A 59 2.85 -13.01 11.48
N ARG A 60 3.31 -14.27 11.40
CA ARG A 60 2.43 -15.42 11.16
C ARG A 60 1.71 -15.82 12.44
N ASP A 61 0.39 -15.91 12.37
CA ASP A 61 -0.49 -16.23 13.50
C ASP A 61 -1.60 -17.16 13.02
N SER A 62 -1.59 -18.39 13.51
CA SER A 62 -2.52 -19.44 13.08
C SER A 62 -3.91 -19.32 13.70
N ILE A 63 -4.12 -18.39 14.63
CA ILE A 63 -5.39 -18.21 15.35
C ILE A 63 -6.09 -16.96 14.84
N GLU A 64 -5.39 -15.82 14.85
CA GLU A 64 -5.97 -14.51 14.50
C GLU A 64 -5.70 -14.09 13.05
N GLY A 65 -5.00 -14.94 12.28
CA GLY A 65 -4.56 -14.63 10.93
C GLY A 65 -3.27 -13.81 10.88
N ASN A 66 -2.60 -13.88 9.74
CA ASN A 66 -1.31 -13.22 9.55
C ASN A 66 -1.43 -11.69 9.66
N LYS A 67 -0.45 -11.05 10.31
CA LYS A 67 -0.45 -9.61 10.58
C LYS A 67 0.71 -8.94 9.85
N SER A 68 0.43 -7.77 9.28
CA SER A 68 1.47 -6.91 8.70
C SER A 68 1.09 -5.44 8.84
N SER A 69 2.10 -4.58 8.89
CA SER A 69 1.93 -3.12 8.87
C SER A 69 1.56 -2.58 7.48
N LYS A 70 1.79 -3.36 6.42
CA LYS A 70 1.48 -2.98 5.04
C LYS A 70 1.08 -4.20 4.24
N TRP A 71 0.03 -4.07 3.44
CA TRP A 71 -0.44 -5.13 2.54
C TRP A 71 -0.53 -4.63 1.11
N GLY A 72 -0.12 -5.46 0.17
CA GLY A 72 -0.47 -5.35 -1.24
C GLY A 72 -1.36 -6.53 -1.60
N ILE A 73 -2.53 -6.25 -2.18
CA ILE A 73 -3.53 -7.26 -2.52
C ILE A 73 -3.95 -7.06 -3.97
N TYR A 74 -4.06 -8.14 -4.76
CA TYR A 74 -4.46 -8.13 -6.16
C TYR A 74 -5.47 -9.23 -6.46
N ASN A 75 -6.57 -8.91 -7.16
CA ASN A 75 -7.53 -9.91 -7.61
C ASN A 75 -7.24 -10.37 -9.05
N GLN A 76 -7.04 -11.67 -9.21
CA GLN A 76 -6.70 -12.28 -10.49
C GLN A 76 -7.83 -12.23 -11.53
N ASN A 77 -9.08 -12.14 -11.08
CA ASN A 77 -10.25 -12.20 -11.95
C ASN A 77 -10.56 -10.86 -12.61
N ASP A 78 -10.33 -9.74 -11.91
CA ASP A 78 -10.73 -8.42 -12.38
C ASP A 78 -9.64 -7.34 -12.34
N GLY A 79 -8.42 -7.69 -11.91
CA GLY A 79 -7.27 -6.78 -11.88
C GLY A 79 -7.40 -5.63 -10.88
N LYS A 80 -8.33 -5.73 -9.92
CA LYS A 80 -8.36 -4.82 -8.78
C LYS A 80 -7.13 -5.04 -7.94
N PHE A 81 -6.56 -3.94 -7.45
CA PHE A 81 -5.52 -3.99 -6.45
C PHE A 81 -5.81 -3.03 -5.30
N THR A 82 -5.25 -3.32 -4.13
CA THR A 82 -5.35 -2.48 -2.95
C THR A 82 -4.03 -2.51 -2.20
N PHE A 83 -3.57 -1.32 -1.80
CA PHE A 83 -2.53 -1.17 -0.80
C PHE A 83 -3.14 -0.72 0.52
N GLN A 84 -2.71 -1.37 1.60
CA GLN A 84 -3.09 -1.03 2.96
C GLN A 84 -1.86 -0.61 3.75
N PHE A 85 -1.99 0.44 4.54
CA PHE A 85 -0.93 0.96 5.40
C PHE A 85 -1.50 1.22 6.79
N ASN A 86 -0.97 0.56 7.80
CA ASN A 86 -1.32 0.90 9.18
C ASN A 86 -0.88 2.34 9.44
N ARG A 87 -1.80 3.15 9.94
CA ARG A 87 -1.56 4.54 10.34
C ARG A 87 -1.50 4.71 11.84
N ARG A 88 -2.01 3.75 12.62
CA ARG A 88 -1.84 3.72 14.07
C ARG A 88 -0.46 3.17 14.42
N THR A 89 0.21 3.82 15.35
CA THR A 89 1.39 3.22 16.00
C THR A 89 0.94 2.29 17.13
N LEU A 90 1.75 1.27 17.46
CA LEU A 90 1.52 0.44 18.65
C LEU A 90 1.42 1.30 19.93
N LEU A 91 2.12 2.44 19.96
CA LEU A 91 2.03 3.41 21.06
C LEU A 91 0.71 4.19 21.05
N GLY A 92 0.25 4.65 19.89
CA GLY A 92 -1.06 5.31 19.74
C GLY A 92 -2.23 4.39 20.09
N GLU A 93 -2.12 3.10 19.73
CA GLU A 93 -3.13 2.08 20.05
C GLU A 93 -3.13 1.69 21.54
N PHE A 94 -1.96 1.59 22.18
CA PHE A 94 -1.85 1.13 23.57
C PHE A 94 -1.91 2.26 24.62
N PHE A 95 -1.41 3.46 24.30
CA PHE A 95 -1.28 4.58 25.23
C PHE A 95 -2.14 5.80 24.88
N GLY A 96 -2.89 5.78 23.79
CA GLY A 96 -3.73 6.93 23.37
C GLY A 96 -2.91 8.19 23.08
N THR A 97 -1.63 8.04 22.73
CA THR A 97 -0.76 9.15 22.32
C THR A 97 -1.06 9.56 20.89
N GLU A 98 -0.83 10.84 20.55
CA GLU A 98 -0.91 11.30 19.16
C GLU A 98 -0.06 10.39 18.26
N ASP A 99 -0.66 9.92 17.16
CA ASP A 99 0.04 9.09 16.19
C ASP A 99 1.29 9.82 15.66
N ASP A 100 2.36 9.05 15.43
CA ASP A 100 3.63 9.56 14.92
C ASP A 100 3.40 10.44 13.68
N THR A 101 3.88 11.69 13.76
CA THR A 101 3.83 12.70 12.69
C THR A 101 4.83 12.44 11.55
N SER A 102 5.63 11.36 11.64
CA SER A 102 6.47 10.93 10.53
C SER A 102 5.62 10.57 9.30
N GLU A 103 6.05 11.06 8.12
CA GLU A 103 5.24 10.98 6.89
C GLU A 103 5.03 9.51 6.47
N ASN A 104 3.86 8.95 6.79
CA ASN A 104 3.46 7.57 6.49
C ASN A 104 3.53 7.33 4.97
N PRO A 105 3.96 6.15 4.50
CA PRO A 105 3.96 5.82 3.08
C PRO A 105 2.66 6.13 2.34
N TYR A 106 1.53 5.91 3.00
CA TYR A 106 0.21 6.29 2.51
C TYR A 106 0.13 7.79 2.18
N ASP A 107 0.54 8.66 3.11
CA ASP A 107 0.42 10.11 2.98
C ASP A 107 1.24 10.64 1.80
N LYS A 108 2.43 10.06 1.56
CA LYS A 108 3.27 10.39 0.39
C LYS A 108 2.57 10.03 -0.92
N ILE A 109 2.03 8.82 -1.03
CA ILE A 109 1.35 8.36 -2.24
C ILE A 109 0.12 9.24 -2.52
N ILE A 110 -0.73 9.50 -1.52
CA ILE A 110 -1.96 10.28 -1.74
C ILE A 110 -1.67 11.75 -2.05
N LYS A 111 -0.57 12.31 -1.53
CA LYS A 111 -0.12 13.66 -1.86
C LYS A 111 0.23 13.77 -3.34
N ASP A 112 0.94 12.77 -3.88
CA ASP A 112 1.26 12.71 -5.31
C ASP A 112 0.03 12.42 -6.17
N ILE A 113 -0.91 11.57 -5.72
CA ILE A 113 -2.21 11.39 -6.42
C ILE A 113 -2.95 12.73 -6.51
N LYS A 114 -3.09 13.46 -5.39
CA LYS A 114 -3.77 14.76 -5.37
C LYS A 114 -3.09 15.81 -6.25
N LYS A 115 -1.76 15.73 -6.39
CA LYS A 115 -0.95 16.65 -7.19
C LYS A 115 -1.05 16.37 -8.69
N ASN A 116 -0.97 15.09 -9.07
CA ASN A 116 -0.79 14.68 -10.47
C ASN A 116 -2.08 14.18 -11.13
N CYS A 117 -3.11 13.85 -10.35
CA CYS A 117 -4.38 13.33 -10.85
C CYS A 117 -5.53 14.32 -10.65
N LYS A 118 -6.59 14.16 -11.44
CA LYS A 118 -7.79 15.00 -11.35
C LYS A 118 -8.85 14.30 -10.50
N TYR A 119 -9.46 15.04 -9.57
CA TYR A 119 -10.61 14.53 -8.82
C TYR A 119 -11.68 13.99 -9.77
N TYR A 120 -12.27 12.86 -9.42
CA TYR A 120 -13.35 12.23 -10.16
C TYR A 120 -14.67 12.31 -9.39
N LYS A 121 -14.85 11.51 -8.35
CA LYS A 121 -16.01 11.53 -7.45
C LYS A 121 -15.74 10.79 -6.15
N ILE A 122 -16.73 10.73 -5.26
CA ILE A 122 -16.76 9.74 -4.18
C ILE A 122 -17.32 8.42 -4.73
N ILE A 123 -16.62 7.31 -4.51
CA ILE A 123 -17.09 5.96 -4.85
C ILE A 123 -17.34 5.22 -3.53
N ASN A 124 -18.57 4.77 -3.31
CA ASN A 124 -18.89 3.90 -2.19
C ASN A 124 -18.58 2.44 -2.56
N TYR A 125 -17.78 1.78 -1.75
CA TYR A 125 -17.46 0.36 -1.90
C TYR A 125 -17.66 -0.34 -0.56
N ASN A 126 -18.62 -1.26 -0.51
CA ASN A 126 -19.00 -2.01 0.69
C ASN A 126 -19.27 -1.09 1.91
N GLY A 127 -19.94 0.04 1.68
CA GLY A 127 -20.27 1.01 2.74
C GLY A 127 -19.15 1.99 3.08
N ILE A 128 -17.98 1.91 2.42
CA ILE A 128 -16.85 2.82 2.65
C ILE A 128 -16.73 3.80 1.48
N ASP A 129 -16.70 5.09 1.78
CA ASP A 129 -16.54 6.16 0.78
C ASP A 129 -15.07 6.43 0.47
N TYR A 130 -14.69 6.25 -0.79
CA TYR A 130 -13.37 6.59 -1.31
C TYR A 130 -13.42 7.89 -2.09
N VAL A 131 -12.55 8.85 -1.75
CA VAL A 131 -12.28 9.96 -2.67
C VAL A 131 -11.45 9.41 -3.83
N SER A 132 -11.95 9.56 -5.05
CA SER A 132 -11.35 8.95 -6.24
C SER A 132 -10.86 9.97 -7.25
N TYR A 133 -9.82 9.58 -7.99
CA TYR A 133 -9.09 10.40 -8.93
C TYR A 133 -8.87 9.67 -10.26
N SER A 134 -8.82 10.45 -11.34
CA SER A 134 -8.40 10.03 -12.67
C SER A 134 -6.95 10.47 -12.90
N CYS A 135 -6.06 9.50 -13.13
CA CYS A 135 -4.65 9.74 -13.42
C CYS A 135 -4.39 9.44 -14.90
N SER A 136 -3.90 10.40 -15.70
CA SER A 136 -3.63 10.16 -17.12
C SER A 136 -2.38 9.33 -17.37
N GLU A 137 -1.49 9.25 -16.37
CA GLU A 137 -0.23 8.50 -16.44
C GLU A 137 -0.34 7.06 -15.93
N SER A 138 -1.51 6.65 -15.40
CA SER A 138 -1.70 5.27 -14.97
C SER A 138 -1.67 4.33 -16.16
N THR A 139 -0.98 3.20 -16.03
CA THR A 139 -0.94 2.14 -17.06
C THR A 139 -2.19 1.28 -17.05
N TYR A 140 -2.96 1.29 -15.96
CA TYR A 140 -4.27 0.65 -15.84
C TYR A 140 -5.41 1.57 -16.31
N LYS A 141 -6.52 0.95 -16.71
CA LYS A 141 -7.80 1.64 -16.95
C LYS A 141 -8.60 1.67 -15.65
N GLY A 142 -9.17 2.82 -15.30
CA GLY A 142 -10.03 2.94 -14.13
C GLY A 142 -9.78 4.23 -13.36
N LYS A 143 -9.99 4.17 -12.05
CA LYS A 143 -9.74 5.25 -11.08
C LYS A 143 -8.94 4.71 -9.91
N ILE A 144 -8.21 5.60 -9.25
CA ILE A 144 -7.58 5.31 -7.96
C ILE A 144 -8.36 6.05 -6.89
N GLY A 145 -8.78 5.34 -5.84
CA GLY A 145 -9.42 5.93 -4.68
C GLY A 145 -8.62 5.70 -3.42
N PHE A 146 -8.77 6.58 -2.45
CA PHE A 146 -8.15 6.41 -1.14
C PHE A 146 -9.07 6.88 -0.01
N VAL A 147 -8.90 6.26 1.16
CA VAL A 147 -9.63 6.57 2.40
C VAL A 147 -8.77 6.16 3.59
N VAL A 148 -9.08 6.68 4.77
CA VAL A 148 -8.62 6.13 6.05
C VAL A 148 -9.83 5.54 6.75
N SER A 149 -9.78 4.25 7.07
CA SER A 149 -10.84 3.55 7.79
C SER A 149 -10.20 2.77 8.94
N GLU A 150 -10.73 2.93 10.15
CA GLU A 150 -10.28 2.21 11.36
C GLU A 150 -8.77 2.29 11.64
N GLY A 151 -8.12 3.41 11.25
CA GLY A 151 -6.68 3.59 11.44
C GLY A 151 -5.82 2.93 10.35
N VAL A 152 -6.42 2.45 9.27
CA VAL A 152 -5.75 1.91 8.08
C VAL A 152 -5.97 2.84 6.89
N GLY A 153 -4.87 3.25 6.25
CA GLY A 153 -4.90 3.96 4.98
C GLY A 153 -5.05 2.98 3.84
N LEU A 154 -6.14 3.10 3.07
CA LEU A 154 -6.45 2.25 1.93
C LEU A 154 -6.26 3.03 0.63
N ILE A 155 -5.55 2.45 -0.33
CA ILE A 155 -5.43 2.94 -1.71
C ILE A 155 -5.91 1.83 -2.62
N ARG A 156 -7.01 2.06 -3.36
CA ARG A 156 -7.73 1.03 -4.12
C ARG A 156 -7.94 1.42 -5.57
N HIS A 157 -7.70 0.46 -6.46
CA HIS A 157 -8.02 0.55 -7.88
C HIS A 157 -9.50 0.20 -8.13
N PHE A 158 -10.17 1.03 -8.92
CA PHE A 158 -11.53 0.86 -9.40
C PHE A 158 -11.54 0.75 -10.94
N PRO A 159 -11.48 -0.47 -11.52
CA PRO A 159 -11.36 -0.65 -12.97
C PRO A 159 -12.59 -0.17 -13.74
N ASN A 160 -13.79 -0.48 -13.22
CA ASN A 160 -15.09 -0.10 -13.78
C ASN A 160 -15.85 0.73 -12.75
N PRO A 161 -15.54 2.03 -12.60
CA PRO A 161 -16.24 2.89 -11.66
C PRO A 161 -17.65 3.19 -12.20
N GLU A 162 -18.69 2.72 -11.51
CA GLU A 162 -20.08 3.14 -11.74
C GLU A 162 -20.31 4.54 -11.17
#